data_AF-A0A1B6GKB8-F1
#
_entry.id   AF-A0A1B6GKB8-F1
#
_cell.length_a   1.000
_cell.length_b   1.000
_cell.length_c   1.000
_cell.angle_alpha   90.00
_cell.angle_beta   90.00
_cell.angle_gamma   90.00
#
_symmetry.space_group_name_H-M   'P 1'
#
loop_
_entity.id
_entity.type
_entity.pdbx_description
1 polymer ?
#
loop_
_entity_poly.entity_id
_entity_poly.type
_entity_poly.pdbx_seq_one_letter_code
_entity_poly.pdbx_strand_id
1 'polypeptide(L)'
;DQYRDRQQQQYRTQQQPQPGPSGDSGSREEQFPTLGAGHKGWKDRQHPVSNQGPGSSGQLVTSFSQMDISPSATTEGNGMEFKIPERKTTLSRFKKRIPIEVNHLLIMLNKTKKAIHYDCSFSPEKLSKKWLRQIMTIIQAKHYSNRFPAFDGKKNLYSSGDRSLFSGDELADTVELPRDGQDGMLAVQVTIKQVAIVDMSEVTRFLTNRMDLPQAALQVLDIVLRNPSSMRPVCVPVGRSFFTPPPRPDMTTSLGNGYELWYGFFQSSYPFP
;
A
#
# COMPACT_ATOMS: atom_id res chain seq x y z
N ASP A 1 -35.08 -11.89 -10.10
CA ASP A 1 -34.24 -12.88 -10.80
C ASP A 1 -33.83 -12.51 -12.23
N GLN A 2 -34.71 -11.99 -13.10
CA GLN A 2 -34.35 -11.69 -14.51
C GLN A 2 -33.21 -10.66 -14.77
N TYR A 3 -32.87 -9.80 -13.81
CA TYR A 3 -31.78 -8.82 -13.97
C TYR A 3 -30.38 -9.42 -13.77
N ARG A 4 -30.27 -10.52 -13.00
CA ARG A 4 -29.00 -11.17 -12.67
C ARG A 4 -28.53 -12.06 -13.83
N ASP A 5 -29.47 -12.67 -14.55
CA ASP A 5 -29.19 -13.53 -15.70
C ASP A 5 -28.70 -12.75 -16.93
N ARG A 6 -29.19 -11.52 -17.14
CA ARG A 6 -28.73 -10.66 -18.24
C ARG A 6 -27.26 -10.24 -18.10
N GLN A 7 -26.79 -10.00 -16.87
CA GLN A 7 -25.38 -9.68 -16.65
C GLN A 7 -24.49 -10.92 -16.85
N GLN A 8 -24.92 -12.10 -16.38
CA GLN A 8 -24.13 -13.33 -16.60
C GLN A 8 -24.04 -13.73 -18.08
N GLN A 9 -25.08 -13.50 -18.89
CA GLN A 9 -25.00 -13.74 -20.33
C GLN A 9 -24.04 -12.79 -21.04
N GLN A 10 -23.99 -11.51 -20.67
CA GLN A 10 -23.03 -10.55 -21.24
C GLN A 10 -21.56 -10.88 -20.91
N TYR A 11 -21.27 -11.42 -19.73
CA TYR A 11 -19.91 -11.85 -19.39
C TYR A 11 -19.47 -13.12 -20.14
N ARG A 12 -20.41 -13.99 -20.52
CA ARG A 12 -20.10 -15.23 -21.25
C ARG A 12 -19.82 -14.99 -22.73
N THR A 13 -20.38 -13.95 -23.34
CA THR A 13 -20.15 -13.63 -24.76
C THR A 13 -18.79 -12.98 -25.02
N GLN A 14 -18.09 -12.46 -24.00
CA GLN A 14 -16.77 -11.84 -24.16
C GLN A 14 -15.58 -12.81 -23.94
N GLN A 15 -15.82 -14.09 -23.63
CA GLN A 15 -14.75 -15.10 -23.44
C GLN A 15 -14.67 -16.13 -24.58
N GLN A 16 -15.08 -15.78 -25.81
CA GLN A 16 -14.69 -16.58 -26.97
C GLN A 16 -13.35 -16.10 -27.52
N PRO A 17 -12.31 -16.95 -27.59
CA PRO A 17 -11.06 -16.59 -28.25
C PRO A 17 -11.29 -16.47 -29.76
N GLN A 18 -10.93 -15.33 -30.34
CA GLN A 18 -10.87 -15.19 -31.80
C GLN A 18 -9.64 -15.92 -32.35
N PRO A 19 -9.76 -16.64 -33.47
CA PRO A 19 -8.60 -17.24 -34.13
C PRO A 19 -7.75 -16.15 -34.78
N GLY A 20 -6.46 -16.11 -34.43
CA GLY A 20 -5.48 -15.22 -35.05
C GLY A 20 -5.18 -15.62 -36.51
N PRO A 21 -4.63 -14.70 -37.33
CA PRO A 21 -4.37 -14.97 -38.73
C PRO A 21 -3.19 -15.95 -38.87
N SER A 22 -3.40 -16.96 -39.70
CA SER A 22 -2.41 -17.95 -40.13
C SER A 22 -1.23 -17.25 -40.81
N GLY A 23 -0.02 -17.45 -40.29
CA GLY A 23 1.22 -16.89 -40.82
C GLY A 23 2.33 -17.92 -40.78
N ASP A 24 2.83 -18.22 -41.97
CA ASP A 24 3.78 -19.23 -42.41
C ASP A 24 5.05 -19.42 -41.54
N SER A 25 5.47 -20.66 -41.42
CA SER A 25 6.72 -21.09 -40.77
C SER A 25 7.92 -20.74 -41.65
N GLY A 26 8.71 -19.75 -41.24
CA GLY A 26 9.98 -19.41 -41.89
C GLY A 26 11.00 -18.88 -40.89
N SER A 27 12.06 -19.65 -40.67
CA SER A 27 13.25 -19.28 -39.91
C SER A 27 13.88 -17.98 -40.42
N ARG A 28 14.07 -16.98 -39.55
CA ARG A 28 14.87 -15.80 -39.85
C ARG A 28 15.62 -15.33 -38.60
N GLU A 29 16.94 -15.50 -38.63
CA GLU A 29 17.89 -14.96 -37.65
C GLU A 29 17.83 -13.42 -37.66
N GLU A 30 17.64 -12.80 -36.49
CA GLU A 30 17.82 -11.35 -36.33
C GLU A 30 19.16 -11.07 -35.63
N GLN A 31 20.09 -10.52 -36.42
CA GLN A 31 21.32 -9.87 -35.97
C GLN A 31 20.99 -8.51 -35.34
N PHE A 32 21.48 -8.24 -34.13
CA PHE A 32 21.50 -6.89 -33.56
C PHE A 32 22.64 -6.06 -34.17
N PRO A 33 22.43 -4.79 -34.55
CA PRO A 33 23.49 -3.94 -35.07
C PRO A 33 24.38 -3.42 -33.94
N THR A 34 25.68 -3.72 -34.02
CA THR A 34 26.73 -3.13 -33.20
C THR A 34 27.13 -1.77 -33.79
N LEU A 35 26.83 -0.67 -33.08
CA LEU A 35 27.41 0.64 -33.36
C LEU A 35 28.46 0.96 -32.30
N GLY A 36 29.73 0.94 -32.70
CA GLY A 36 30.86 1.36 -31.88
C GLY A 36 31.05 2.87 -31.91
N ALA A 37 31.34 3.46 -30.73
CA ALA A 37 31.97 4.77 -30.61
C ALA A 37 32.69 4.92 -29.25
N GLY A 38 34.03 4.92 -29.31
CA GLY A 38 34.88 5.86 -28.56
C GLY A 38 35.18 5.57 -27.08
N HIS A 39 36.36 5.00 -26.83
CA HIS A 39 37.09 5.10 -25.56
C HIS A 39 37.47 6.57 -25.25
N LYS A 40 37.03 7.11 -24.10
CA LYS A 40 37.80 8.09 -23.32
C LYS A 40 37.65 7.78 -21.83
N GLY A 41 38.79 7.51 -21.19
CA GLY A 41 38.91 6.82 -19.91
C GLY A 41 38.53 7.61 -18.66
N TRP A 42 38.09 6.86 -17.66
CA TRP A 42 38.14 7.23 -16.24
C TRP A 42 39.25 6.41 -15.57
N LYS A 43 40.13 7.12 -14.86
CA LYS A 43 41.27 6.55 -14.13
C LYS A 43 40.78 5.90 -12.84
N ASP A 44 41.16 4.65 -12.63
CA ASP A 44 40.97 3.93 -11.37
C ASP A 44 41.71 4.62 -10.22
N ARG A 45 40.97 4.94 -9.15
CA ARG A 45 41.54 5.18 -7.82
C ARG A 45 41.29 3.91 -6.99
N GLN A 46 42.31 3.06 -6.89
CA GLN A 46 42.30 1.92 -5.98
C GLN A 46 42.53 2.40 -4.53
N HIS A 47 41.64 2.00 -3.63
CA HIS A 47 41.92 1.97 -2.18
C HIS A 47 42.18 0.50 -1.79
N PRO A 48 43.16 0.22 -0.91
CA PRO A 48 43.54 -1.16 -0.59
C PRO A 48 42.52 -1.81 0.35
N VAL A 49 42.09 -3.03 -0.02
CA VAL A 49 41.28 -3.92 0.82
C VAL A 49 42.23 -4.80 1.63
N SER A 50 42.15 -4.74 2.95
CA SER A 50 42.84 -5.66 3.86
C SER A 50 42.06 -6.99 3.96
N ASN A 51 42.75 -8.09 3.69
CA ASN A 51 42.29 -9.47 3.89
C ASN A 51 42.01 -9.77 5.37
N GLN A 52 40.80 -10.28 5.68
CA GLN A 52 40.59 -11.22 6.79
C GLN A 52 39.62 -12.32 6.35
N GLY A 53 39.92 -13.55 6.77
CA GLY A 53 39.30 -14.82 6.35
C GLY A 53 37.92 -15.10 6.96
N PRO A 54 37.45 -16.37 6.86
CA PRO A 54 36.05 -16.69 6.65
C PRO A 54 35.27 -16.84 7.96
N GLY A 55 34.13 -16.16 8.05
CA GLY A 55 33.18 -16.37 9.14
C GLY A 55 32.00 -15.40 9.09
N SER A 56 30.81 -15.92 9.38
CA SER A 56 29.54 -15.22 9.56
C SER A 56 28.74 -14.86 8.31
N SER A 57 27.78 -15.74 8.04
CA SER A 57 26.49 -15.45 7.44
C SER A 57 25.86 -14.14 7.94
N GLY A 58 25.26 -13.39 7.01
CA GLY A 58 24.15 -12.47 7.27
C GLY A 58 24.50 -11.02 7.57
N GLN A 59 24.23 -10.12 6.60
CA GLN A 59 23.53 -8.86 6.87
C GLN A 59 23.07 -8.23 5.54
N LEU A 60 21.78 -8.41 5.23
CA LEU A 60 21.06 -7.55 4.30
C LEU A 60 21.08 -6.13 4.87
N VAL A 61 21.56 -5.18 4.10
CA VAL A 61 21.62 -3.76 4.46
C VAL A 61 20.19 -3.26 4.72
N THR A 62 19.82 -3.14 5.99
CA THR A 62 18.54 -2.59 6.47
C THR A 62 18.57 -1.05 6.49
N SER A 63 19.03 -0.42 5.41
CA SER A 63 19.13 1.06 5.33
C SER A 63 17.83 1.76 4.94
N PHE A 64 16.75 1.03 4.61
CA PHE A 64 15.46 1.63 4.28
C PHE A 64 14.55 1.94 5.49
N SER A 65 14.88 1.42 6.67
CA SER A 65 14.01 1.53 7.86
C SER A 65 14.22 2.80 8.69
N GLN A 66 15.16 3.67 8.31
CA GLN A 66 15.53 4.87 9.07
C GLN A 66 15.21 6.19 8.36
N MET A 67 14.48 6.18 7.25
CA MET A 67 13.88 7.41 6.73
C MET A 67 12.62 7.75 7.53
N ASP A 68 12.81 8.38 8.69
CA ASP A 68 11.77 9.17 9.34
C ASP A 68 11.52 10.42 8.47
N ILE A 69 10.40 10.43 7.75
CA ILE A 69 9.91 11.62 7.07
C ILE A 69 9.21 12.47 8.14
N SER A 70 9.99 13.22 8.91
CA SER A 70 9.48 14.28 9.79
C SER A 70 8.90 15.40 8.92
N PRO A 71 7.63 15.82 9.11
CA PRO A 71 7.05 16.91 8.33
C PRO A 71 7.41 18.25 8.98
N SER A 72 8.70 18.56 9.09
CA SER A 72 9.21 19.90 9.44
C SER A 72 10.72 19.83 9.65
N ALA A 73 11.51 19.84 8.57
CA ALA A 73 12.85 20.36 8.65
C ALA A 73 12.76 21.90 8.66
N THR A 74 12.39 22.46 9.81
CA THR A 74 12.66 23.86 10.10
C THR A 74 13.90 23.93 10.97
N THR A 75 14.91 24.59 10.41
CA THR A 75 16.00 25.31 11.09
C THR A 75 17.29 24.54 11.36
N GLU A 76 18.13 24.40 10.32
CA GLU A 76 19.57 24.55 10.47
C GLU A 76 20.05 25.65 9.49
N GLY A 77 20.50 26.78 10.04
CA GLY A 77 21.24 27.83 9.32
C GLY A 77 20.42 28.82 8.48
N ASN A 78 20.42 30.09 8.90
CA ASN A 78 20.06 31.29 8.11
C ASN A 78 18.59 31.69 7.89
N GLY A 79 17.60 31.06 8.51
CA GLY A 79 16.21 31.57 8.48
C GLY A 79 15.59 31.68 7.08
N MET A 80 16.17 30.99 6.08
CA MET A 80 15.55 30.85 4.77
C MET A 80 14.49 29.76 4.82
N GLU A 81 13.24 30.14 4.59
CA GLU A 81 12.13 29.22 4.38
C GLU A 81 12.26 28.61 2.98
N PHE A 82 12.70 27.35 2.91
CA PHE A 82 12.78 26.63 1.64
C PHE A 82 11.39 26.15 1.21
N LYS A 83 10.76 26.90 0.30
CA LYS A 83 9.49 26.48 -0.34
C LYS A 83 9.77 25.70 -1.62
N ILE A 84 9.02 24.62 -1.81
CA ILE A 84 9.03 23.87 -3.06
C ILE A 84 8.50 24.80 -4.17
N PRO A 85 9.23 25.00 -5.29
CA PRO A 85 8.79 25.87 -6.37
C PRO A 85 7.49 25.37 -7.01
N GLU A 86 6.58 26.29 -7.31
CA GLU A 86 5.33 25.95 -7.97
C GLU A 86 5.53 25.60 -9.46
N ARG A 87 4.75 24.61 -9.92
CA ARG A 87 4.68 24.27 -11.34
C ARG A 87 4.08 25.42 -12.13
N LYS A 88 4.89 26.06 -12.98
CA LYS A 88 4.42 27.05 -13.96
C LYS A 88 3.47 26.39 -14.96
N THR A 89 2.29 26.95 -15.15
CA THR A 89 1.29 26.54 -16.16
C THR A 89 1.72 26.99 -17.56
N THR A 90 2.91 26.58 -18.01
CA THR A 90 3.34 26.85 -19.38
C THR A 90 2.69 25.82 -20.31
N LEU A 91 1.93 26.29 -21.29
CA LEU A 91 1.44 25.46 -22.40
C LEU A 91 2.62 24.74 -23.04
N SER A 92 2.45 23.43 -23.30
CA SER A 92 3.48 22.62 -23.96
C SER A 92 3.90 23.29 -25.26
N ARG A 93 5.22 23.50 -25.43
CA ARG A 93 5.80 24.02 -26.68
C ARG A 93 5.62 23.06 -27.86
N PHE A 94 5.31 21.79 -27.58
CA PHE A 94 5.10 20.74 -28.58
C PHE A 94 3.61 20.61 -28.91
N LYS A 95 3.27 20.82 -30.18
CA LYS A 95 1.88 20.78 -30.68
C LYS A 95 1.33 19.37 -30.89
N LYS A 96 2.20 18.36 -31.03
CA LYS A 96 1.77 16.97 -31.22
C LYS A 96 1.39 16.36 -29.87
N ARG A 97 0.11 16.06 -29.70
CA ARG A 97 -0.41 15.34 -28.52
C ARG A 97 -0.42 13.85 -28.82
N ILE A 98 0.06 13.05 -27.88
CA ILE A 98 0.02 11.59 -27.94
C ILE A 98 -0.79 11.13 -26.72
N PRO A 99 -1.87 10.35 -26.92
CA PRO A 99 -2.58 9.75 -25.81
C PRO A 99 -1.67 8.72 -25.14
N ILE A 100 -1.56 8.78 -23.81
CA ILE A 100 -0.81 7.81 -23.01
C ILE A 100 -1.75 7.17 -21.99
N GLU A 101 -1.56 5.89 -21.77
CA GLU A 101 -2.19 5.17 -20.67
C GLU A 101 -1.19 5.08 -19.52
N VAL A 102 -1.70 5.26 -18.30
CA VAL A 102 -0.88 5.23 -17.08
C VAL A 102 -1.54 4.29 -16.07
N ASN A 103 -0.73 3.66 -15.22
CA ASN A 103 -1.22 2.81 -14.14
C ASN A 103 -1.66 3.66 -12.92
N HIS A 104 -2.57 4.61 -13.15
CA HIS A 104 -3.17 5.44 -12.12
C HIS A 104 -4.68 5.34 -12.22
N LEU A 105 -5.31 4.95 -11.11
CA LEU A 105 -6.77 4.84 -11.01
C LEU A 105 -7.32 6.08 -10.32
N LEU A 106 -8.30 6.72 -10.95
CA LEU A 106 -8.96 7.89 -10.39
C LEU A 106 -9.83 7.49 -9.20
N ILE A 107 -9.64 8.19 -8.06
CA ILE A 107 -10.45 7.99 -6.86
C ILE A 107 -11.45 9.13 -6.74
N MET A 108 -12.74 8.79 -6.67
CA MET A 108 -13.83 9.75 -6.52
C MET A 108 -14.27 9.83 -5.05
N LEU A 109 -14.04 10.96 -4.39
CA LEU A 109 -14.30 11.15 -2.95
C LEU A 109 -15.71 11.69 -2.61
N ASN A 110 -16.60 11.75 -3.60
CA ASN A 110 -17.87 12.50 -3.57
C ASN A 110 -18.80 12.15 -2.39
N LYS A 111 -18.68 10.93 -1.84
CA LYS A 111 -19.56 10.40 -0.79
C LYS A 111 -18.97 10.53 0.60
N THR A 112 -17.66 10.70 0.74
CA THR A 112 -16.98 10.66 2.04
C THR A 112 -16.61 12.08 2.45
N LYS A 113 -17.41 12.66 3.34
CA LYS A 113 -17.19 14.04 3.83
C LYS A 113 -16.32 14.06 5.09
N LYS A 114 -16.48 13.09 5.98
CA LYS A 114 -15.80 13.05 7.27
C LYS A 114 -15.32 11.64 7.58
N ALA A 115 -14.17 11.55 8.24
CA ALA A 115 -13.63 10.32 8.79
C ALA A 115 -13.34 10.53 10.28
N ILE A 116 -13.79 9.61 11.12
CA ILE A 116 -13.54 9.67 12.57
C ILE A 116 -12.28 8.86 12.86
N HIS A 117 -11.30 9.47 13.52
CA HIS A 117 -10.05 8.85 13.95
C HIS A 117 -10.16 8.37 15.39
N TYR A 118 -9.79 7.12 15.60
CA TYR A 118 -9.66 6.49 16.90
C TYR A 118 -8.22 6.02 17.12
N ASP A 119 -7.78 6.11 18.37
CA ASP A 119 -6.54 5.53 18.86
C ASP A 119 -6.86 4.23 19.60
N CYS A 120 -6.13 3.18 19.24
CA CYS A 120 -6.27 1.84 19.78
C CYS A 120 -5.02 1.49 20.58
N SER A 121 -5.20 1.12 21.83
CA SER A 121 -4.14 0.58 22.68
C SER A 121 -4.40 -0.89 22.98
N PHE A 122 -3.31 -1.65 23.09
CA PHE A 122 -3.34 -3.10 23.26
C PHE A 122 -2.41 -3.49 24.42
N SER A 123 -2.92 -4.27 25.36
CA SER A 123 -2.13 -4.83 26.46
C SER A 123 -2.24 -6.35 26.45
N PRO A 124 -1.13 -7.09 26.33
CA PRO A 124 0.27 -6.62 26.25
C PRO A 124 0.64 -6.02 24.88
N GLU A 125 1.61 -5.09 24.85
CA GLU A 125 1.94 -4.28 23.65
C GLU A 125 2.69 -5.06 22.54
N LYS A 126 3.37 -6.17 22.87
CA LYS A 126 4.26 -6.92 21.95
C LYS A 126 3.52 -7.90 21.03
N LEU A 127 2.44 -7.47 20.39
CA LEU A 127 1.66 -8.30 19.46
C LEU A 127 2.08 -8.06 18.01
N SER A 128 2.06 -9.12 17.20
CA SER A 128 2.31 -8.99 15.77
C SER A 128 1.16 -8.24 15.08
N LYS A 129 1.43 -7.57 13.96
CA LYS A 129 0.38 -6.88 13.20
C LYS A 129 -0.73 -7.82 12.73
N LYS A 130 -0.42 -9.10 12.51
CA LYS A 130 -1.40 -10.14 12.15
C LYS A 130 -2.37 -10.37 13.30
N TRP A 131 -1.86 -10.53 14.52
CA TRP A 131 -2.66 -10.68 15.73
C TRP A 131 -3.55 -9.45 15.98
N LEU A 132 -2.98 -8.25 15.92
CA LEU A 132 -3.74 -7.01 16.11
C LEU A 132 -4.93 -6.90 15.14
N ARG A 133 -4.74 -7.27 13.87
CA ARG A 133 -5.83 -7.27 12.88
C ARG A 133 -6.90 -8.31 13.20
N GLN A 134 -6.52 -9.50 13.64
CA GLN A 134 -7.48 -10.53 14.04
C GLN A 134 -8.32 -10.09 15.24
N ILE A 135 -7.69 -9.47 16.24
CA ILE A 135 -8.37 -8.89 17.40
C ILE A 135 -9.40 -7.84 16.96
N MET A 136 -9.01 -6.94 16.07
CA MET A 136 -9.92 -5.92 15.55
C MET A 136 -11.10 -6.51 14.79
N THR A 137 -10.94 -7.63 14.07
CA THR A 137 -12.05 -8.36 13.45
C THR A 137 -13.04 -8.91 14.49
N ILE A 138 -12.53 -9.43 15.61
CA ILE A 138 -13.38 -9.97 16.69
C ILE A 138 -14.15 -8.83 17.37
N ILE A 139 -13.49 -7.72 17.68
CA ILE A 139 -14.13 -6.52 18.27
C ILE A 139 -15.17 -5.94 17.33
N GLN A 140 -14.86 -5.89 16.03
CA GLN A 140 -15.82 -5.46 15.02
C GLN A 140 -17.07 -6.32 15.04
N ALA A 141 -16.93 -7.64 15.05
CA ALA A 141 -18.06 -8.57 15.09
C ALA A 141 -18.91 -8.41 16.37
N LYS A 142 -18.28 -8.08 17.50
CA LYS A 142 -18.95 -7.94 18.80
C LYS A 142 -19.65 -6.60 19.01
N HIS A 143 -19.00 -5.48 18.66
CA HIS A 143 -19.47 -4.13 19.01
C HIS A 143 -20.11 -3.36 17.86
N TYR A 144 -19.65 -3.58 16.62
CA TYR A 144 -20.09 -2.79 15.47
C TYR A 144 -20.11 -3.61 14.18
N SER A 145 -20.87 -4.70 14.19
CA SER A 145 -20.96 -5.69 13.09
C SER A 145 -21.36 -5.10 11.73
N ASN A 146 -22.14 -4.01 11.73
CA ASN A 146 -22.60 -3.34 10.50
C ASN A 146 -21.63 -2.26 9.98
N ARG A 147 -20.50 -2.02 10.65
CA ARG A 147 -19.52 -1.00 10.29
C ARG A 147 -18.18 -1.64 10.00
N PHE A 148 -17.47 -1.10 9.02
CA PHE A 148 -16.17 -1.61 8.56
C PHE A 148 -15.09 -0.54 8.71
N PRO A 149 -14.61 -0.27 9.94
CA PRO A 149 -13.53 0.67 10.13
C PRO A 149 -12.20 0.11 9.59
N ALA A 150 -11.33 1.01 9.12
CA ALA A 150 -10.03 0.69 8.56
C ALA A 150 -8.92 0.82 9.60
N PHE A 151 -8.11 -0.21 9.76
CA PHE A 151 -7.05 -0.28 10.76
C PHE A 151 -5.67 -0.41 10.12
N ASP A 152 -4.70 0.38 10.59
CA ASP A 152 -3.33 0.34 10.08
C ASP A 152 -2.59 -0.95 10.47
N GLY A 153 -2.97 -1.58 11.58
CA GLY A 153 -2.22 -2.70 12.18
C GLY A 153 -1.27 -2.26 13.30
N LYS A 154 -1.48 -1.06 13.86
CA LYS A 154 -0.73 -0.49 14.99
C LYS A 154 -1.70 0.11 16.00
N LYS A 155 -1.98 1.42 15.88
CA LYS A 155 -2.83 2.17 16.81
C LYS A 155 -3.97 2.94 16.13
N ASN A 156 -3.83 3.27 14.85
CA ASN A 156 -4.80 4.14 14.17
C ASN A 156 -5.95 3.34 13.57
N LEU A 157 -7.17 3.70 13.92
CA LEU A 157 -8.41 3.17 13.37
C LEU A 157 -9.27 4.31 12.82
N TYR A 158 -9.83 4.13 11.64
CA TYR A 158 -10.67 5.13 10.99
C TYR A 158 -12.04 4.57 10.66
N SER A 159 -13.10 5.32 10.96
CA SER A 159 -14.47 4.95 10.62
C SER A 159 -15.12 5.99 9.71
N SER A 160 -15.93 5.51 8.76
CA SER A 160 -16.80 6.34 7.93
C SER A 160 -18.17 6.50 8.59
N GLY A 161 -18.74 7.70 8.55
CA GLY A 161 -20.09 8.00 9.03
C GLY A 161 -20.14 9.15 10.04
N ASP A 162 -21.35 9.69 10.26
CA ASP A 162 -21.56 10.87 11.11
C ASP A 162 -21.64 10.53 12.61
N ARG A 163 -21.71 9.25 12.95
CA ARG A 163 -21.79 8.76 14.34
C ARG A 163 -20.59 7.90 14.69
N SER A 164 -20.17 8.04 15.94
CA SER A 164 -19.12 7.24 16.56
C SER A 164 -19.44 5.74 16.51
N LEU A 165 -18.41 4.90 16.60
CA LEU A 165 -18.56 3.44 16.50
C LEU A 165 -19.34 2.83 17.66
N PHE A 166 -19.27 3.44 18.84
CA PHE A 166 -19.90 2.97 20.07
C PHE A 166 -20.57 4.13 20.81
N SER A 167 -21.52 3.79 21.69
CA SER A 167 -22.23 4.75 22.54
C SER A 167 -21.44 4.97 23.83
N GLY A 168 -20.37 5.76 23.75
CA GLY A 168 -19.45 6.05 24.86
C GLY A 168 -18.23 6.83 24.40
N ASP A 169 -17.41 7.32 25.33
CA ASP A 169 -16.14 8.02 25.02
C ASP A 169 -14.99 7.03 24.75
N GLU A 170 -15.09 5.84 25.35
CA GLU A 170 -14.09 4.77 25.25
C GLU A 170 -14.75 3.40 25.14
N LEU A 171 -14.17 2.52 24.32
CA LEU A 171 -14.53 1.12 24.24
C LEU A 171 -13.35 0.28 24.75
N ALA A 172 -13.50 -0.30 25.93
CA ALA A 172 -12.56 -1.26 26.50
C ALA A 172 -13.15 -2.67 26.47
N ASP A 173 -12.41 -3.63 25.92
CA ASP A 173 -12.83 -5.03 25.88
C ASP A 173 -11.62 -5.97 25.96
N THR A 174 -11.84 -7.20 26.42
CA THR A 174 -10.81 -8.23 26.45
C THR A 174 -11.11 -9.29 25.41
N VAL A 175 -10.15 -9.56 24.53
CA VAL A 175 -10.25 -10.58 23.49
C VAL A 175 -9.29 -11.71 23.80
N GLU A 176 -9.81 -12.93 23.84
CA GLU A 176 -9.02 -14.14 24.03
C GLU A 176 -8.72 -14.79 22.69
N LEU A 177 -7.45 -15.15 22.48
CA LEU A 177 -6.97 -15.75 21.25
C LEU A 177 -6.19 -17.03 21.54
N PRO A 178 -6.33 -18.08 20.73
CA PRO A 178 -5.56 -19.31 20.90
C PRO A 178 -4.08 -19.03 20.63
N ARG A 179 -3.18 -19.42 21.53
CA ARG A 179 -1.74 -19.24 21.31
C ARG A 179 -1.25 -20.27 20.28
N ASP A 180 -0.41 -19.82 19.34
CA ASP A 180 0.12 -20.71 18.30
C ASP A 180 1.05 -21.76 18.94
N GLY A 181 0.69 -23.04 18.85
CA GLY A 181 1.50 -24.16 19.33
C GLY A 181 1.56 -24.40 20.85
N GLN A 182 0.74 -23.72 21.66
CA GLN A 182 0.60 -24.01 23.10
C GLN A 182 -0.88 -24.09 23.50
N ASP A 183 -1.18 -25.00 24.44
CA ASP A 183 -2.49 -25.06 25.09
C ASP A 183 -2.60 -23.86 26.05
N GLY A 184 -3.30 -22.81 25.59
CA GLY A 184 -3.45 -21.57 26.35
C GLY A 184 -4.07 -20.45 25.51
N MET A 185 -4.96 -19.69 26.13
CA MET A 185 -5.54 -18.49 25.54
C MET A 185 -4.73 -17.26 25.95
N LEU A 186 -4.42 -16.40 25.00
CA LEU A 186 -3.85 -15.08 25.24
C LEU A 186 -5.01 -14.08 25.35
N ALA A 187 -5.28 -13.62 26.56
CA ALA A 187 -6.17 -12.50 26.81
C ALA A 187 -5.45 -11.18 26.48
N VAL A 188 -6.01 -10.40 25.56
CA VAL A 188 -5.52 -9.08 25.19
C VAL A 188 -6.59 -8.06 25.53
N GLN A 189 -6.24 -7.09 26.36
CA GLN A 189 -7.09 -5.93 26.62
C GLN A 189 -6.92 -4.93 25.49
N VAL A 190 -8.04 -4.48 24.93
CA VAL A 190 -8.09 -3.51 23.84
C VAL A 190 -8.90 -2.33 24.29
N THR A 191 -8.33 -1.15 24.09
CA THR A 191 -9.00 0.11 24.37
C THR A 191 -9.04 0.94 23.11
N ILE A 192 -10.22 1.43 22.73
CA ILE A 192 -10.45 2.26 21.54
C ILE A 192 -11.06 3.58 21.99
N LYS A 193 -10.37 4.68 21.71
CA LYS A 193 -10.80 6.03 22.07
C LYS A 193 -10.88 6.93 20.85
N GLN A 194 -11.93 7.75 20.76
CA GLN A 194 -12.04 8.75 19.70
C GLN A 194 -11.05 9.90 19.94
N VAL A 195 -10.27 10.27 18.93
CA VAL A 195 -9.22 11.31 19.06
C VAL A 195 -9.52 12.53 18.20
N ALA A 196 -9.96 12.32 16.95
CA ALA A 196 -10.17 13.43 16.02
C ALA A 196 -11.24 13.12 14.99
N ILE A 197 -11.75 14.18 14.34
CA ILE A 197 -12.59 14.08 13.14
C ILE A 197 -11.82 14.76 12.00
N VAL A 198 -11.53 14.00 10.96
CA VAL A 198 -10.81 14.46 9.77
C VAL A 198 -11.82 14.83 8.69
N ASP A 199 -11.71 16.05 8.17
CA ASP A 199 -12.50 16.52 7.04
C ASP A 199 -11.85 16.06 5.72
N MET A 200 -12.54 15.20 4.99
CA MET A 200 -12.04 14.68 3.71
C MET A 200 -12.23 15.67 2.56
N SER A 201 -13.06 16.71 2.73
CA SER A 201 -13.25 17.76 1.72
C SER A 201 -11.99 18.60 1.51
N GLU A 202 -11.06 18.58 2.47
CA GLU A 202 -9.76 19.22 2.36
C GLU A 202 -8.93 18.67 1.21
N VAL A 203 -9.08 17.39 0.87
CA VAL A 203 -8.40 16.79 -0.29
C VAL A 203 -8.88 17.44 -1.58
N THR A 204 -10.19 17.58 -1.76
CA THR A 204 -10.75 18.23 -2.96
C THR A 204 -10.38 19.71 -3.01
N ARG A 205 -10.39 20.40 -1.86
CA ARG A 205 -9.98 21.80 -1.76
C ARG A 205 -8.49 21.97 -2.09
N PHE A 206 -7.62 21.07 -1.65
CA PHE A 206 -6.20 21.06 -1.98
C PHE A 206 -5.98 20.94 -3.49
N LEU A 207 -6.68 20.01 -4.14
CA LEU A 207 -6.57 19.79 -5.59
C LEU A 207 -7.05 21.01 -6.41
N THR A 208 -8.00 21.79 -5.89
CA THR A 208 -8.58 22.93 -6.62
C THR A 208 -7.85 24.25 -6.32
N ASN A 209 -7.56 24.51 -5.04
CA ASN A 209 -7.12 25.82 -4.56
C ASN A 209 -5.64 25.88 -4.17
N ARG A 210 -4.86 24.82 -4.43
CA ARG A 210 -3.41 24.73 -4.13
C ARG A 210 -3.07 25.19 -2.69
N MET A 211 -3.80 24.67 -1.72
CA MET A 211 -3.48 24.90 -0.30
C MET A 211 -2.34 23.99 0.16
N ASP A 212 -2.01 24.04 1.46
CA ASP A 212 -1.09 23.07 2.07
C ASP A 212 -1.62 21.63 1.99
N LEU A 213 -0.69 20.68 1.94
CA LEU A 213 -0.98 19.26 1.77
C LEU A 213 -1.79 18.72 2.97
N PRO A 214 -3.02 18.19 2.79
CA PRO A 214 -3.86 17.73 3.88
C PRO A 214 -3.40 16.34 4.36
N GLN A 215 -2.31 16.31 5.15
CA GLN A 215 -1.62 15.09 5.55
C GLN A 215 -2.53 14.10 6.29
N ALA A 216 -3.41 14.59 7.17
CA ALA A 216 -4.35 13.76 7.91
C ALA A 216 -5.34 13.05 6.98
N ALA A 217 -5.93 13.78 6.02
CA ALA A 217 -6.89 13.20 5.08
C ALA A 217 -6.21 12.23 4.09
N LEU A 218 -4.97 12.51 3.67
CA LEU A 218 -4.19 11.58 2.84
C LEU A 218 -3.82 10.30 3.60
N GLN A 219 -3.50 10.41 4.90
CA GLN A 219 -3.25 9.24 5.74
C GLN A 219 -4.51 8.37 5.89
N VAL A 220 -5.68 8.98 6.09
CA VAL A 220 -6.97 8.26 6.08
C VAL A 220 -7.11 7.48 4.78
N LEU A 221 -6.86 8.12 3.63
CA LEU A 221 -6.99 7.49 2.33
C LEU A 221 -6.02 6.31 2.16
N ASP A 222 -4.75 6.46 2.54
CA ASP A 222 -3.79 5.37 2.45
C ASP A 222 -4.20 4.17 3.29
N ILE A 223 -4.65 4.40 4.53
CA ILE A 223 -5.06 3.33 5.45
C ILE A 223 -6.33 2.65 4.95
N VAL A 224 -7.35 3.42 4.55
CA VAL A 224 -8.64 2.89 4.07
C VAL A 224 -8.45 2.05 2.82
N LEU A 225 -7.68 2.52 1.83
CA LEU A 225 -7.48 1.78 0.59
C LEU A 225 -6.62 0.52 0.80
N ARG A 226 -5.73 0.54 1.78
CA ARG A 226 -4.82 -0.56 2.11
C ARG A 226 -5.48 -1.64 2.98
N ASN A 227 -6.45 -1.26 3.79
CA ASN A 227 -7.07 -2.11 4.80
C ASN A 227 -7.65 -3.42 4.23
N PRO A 228 -8.43 -3.44 3.12
CA PRO A 228 -8.99 -4.69 2.59
C PRO A 228 -7.93 -5.74 2.27
N SER A 229 -6.81 -5.34 1.67
CA SER A 229 -5.71 -6.26 1.35
C SER A 229 -4.97 -6.69 2.60
N SER A 230 -4.77 -5.78 3.55
CA SER A 230 -4.07 -6.05 4.81
C SER A 230 -4.87 -6.92 5.78
N MET A 231 -6.20 -6.95 5.67
CA MET A 231 -7.09 -7.79 6.48
C MET A 231 -7.27 -9.20 5.91
N ARG A 232 -6.91 -9.44 4.65
CA ARG A 232 -7.05 -10.78 4.05
C ARG A 232 -5.96 -11.72 4.54
N PRO A 233 -6.30 -12.89 5.13
CA PRO A 233 -5.31 -13.83 5.68
C PRO A 233 -4.31 -14.37 4.65
N VAL A 234 -4.74 -14.52 3.40
CA VAL A 234 -3.93 -15.03 2.28
C VAL A 234 -2.95 -13.97 1.76
N CYS A 235 -3.16 -12.70 2.10
CA CYS A 235 -2.37 -11.61 1.58
C CYS A 235 -1.26 -11.23 2.57
N VAL A 236 -0.01 -11.23 2.11
CA VAL A 236 1.15 -10.86 2.91
C VAL A 236 1.58 -9.44 2.55
N PRO A 237 1.44 -8.46 3.46
CA PRO A 237 1.92 -7.10 3.23
C PRO A 237 3.43 -6.99 3.44
N VAL A 238 4.13 -6.47 2.44
CA VAL A 238 5.57 -6.12 2.52
C VAL A 238 5.75 -4.68 2.03
N GLY A 239 6.01 -3.77 2.97
CA GLY A 239 6.10 -2.33 2.66
C GLY A 239 4.78 -1.77 2.10
N ARG A 240 4.81 -1.29 0.83
CA ARG A 240 3.62 -0.82 0.09
C ARG A 240 3.07 -1.85 -0.91
N SER A 241 3.63 -3.05 -0.90
CA SER A 241 3.24 -4.13 -1.80
C SER A 241 2.52 -5.23 -1.05
N PHE A 242 1.68 -5.95 -1.79
CA PHE A 242 0.84 -7.04 -1.31
C PHE A 242 1.11 -8.26 -2.15
N PHE A 243 1.45 -9.37 -1.51
CA PHE A 243 1.76 -10.63 -2.17
C PHE A 243 0.76 -11.71 -1.74
N THR A 244 0.42 -12.60 -2.66
CA THR A 244 -0.44 -13.75 -2.38
C THR A 244 0.25 -15.02 -2.87
N PRO A 245 0.16 -16.13 -2.13
CA PRO A 245 0.66 -17.40 -2.62
C PRO A 245 -0.07 -17.80 -3.91
N PRO A 246 0.58 -18.62 -4.77
CA PRO A 246 -0.05 -19.18 -5.95
C PRO A 246 -1.37 -19.87 -5.57
N PRO A 247 -2.48 -19.65 -6.32
CA PRO A 247 -3.78 -20.21 -5.95
C PRO A 247 -3.82 -21.74 -5.96
N ARG A 248 -2.91 -22.35 -6.72
CA ARG A 248 -2.79 -23.79 -6.85
C ARG A 248 -1.32 -24.23 -6.84
N PRO A 249 -1.01 -25.42 -6.33
CA PRO A 249 0.35 -25.96 -6.30
C PRO A 249 1.01 -26.09 -7.68
N ASP A 250 0.23 -26.37 -8.73
CA ASP A 250 0.71 -26.48 -10.12
C ASP A 250 1.11 -25.13 -10.74
N MET A 251 0.68 -24.02 -10.15
CA MET A 251 1.08 -22.66 -10.55
C MET A 251 2.27 -22.13 -9.71
N THR A 252 2.79 -22.94 -8.79
CA THR A 252 3.99 -22.56 -8.03
C THR A 252 5.19 -22.51 -8.98
N THR A 253 5.87 -21.37 -9.01
CA THR A 253 7.11 -21.22 -9.76
C THR A 253 8.27 -21.32 -8.77
N SER A 254 8.92 -22.47 -8.75
CA SER A 254 10.12 -22.68 -7.94
C SER A 254 11.29 -21.90 -8.51
N LEU A 255 11.98 -21.15 -7.64
CA LEU A 255 13.23 -20.46 -7.97
C LEU A 255 14.47 -21.31 -7.59
N GLY A 256 14.25 -22.54 -7.09
CA GLY A 256 15.28 -23.41 -6.52
C GLY A 256 15.58 -23.12 -5.06
N ASN A 257 16.32 -24.01 -4.39
CA ASN A 257 16.76 -23.88 -2.98
C ASN A 257 15.65 -23.62 -1.96
N GLY A 258 14.42 -24.10 -2.22
CA GLY A 258 13.26 -23.89 -1.35
C GLY A 258 12.60 -22.51 -1.48
N TYR A 259 13.00 -21.69 -2.46
CA TYR A 259 12.35 -20.43 -2.78
C TYR A 259 11.27 -20.61 -3.85
N GLU A 260 10.18 -19.87 -3.70
CA GLU A 260 9.10 -19.79 -4.67
C GLU A 260 8.77 -18.33 -5.00
N LEU A 261 8.33 -18.10 -6.23
CA LEU A 261 7.90 -16.79 -6.71
C LEU A 261 6.44 -16.54 -6.33
N TRP A 262 6.19 -15.43 -5.64
CA TRP A 262 4.85 -14.94 -5.36
C TRP A 262 4.55 -13.69 -6.16
N TYR A 263 3.37 -13.66 -6.76
CA TYR A 263 2.88 -12.46 -7.44
C TYR A 263 2.15 -11.55 -6.46
N GLY A 264 2.12 -10.28 -6.82
CA GLY A 264 1.56 -9.24 -5.99
C GLY A 264 1.35 -7.95 -6.75
N PHE A 265 0.98 -6.90 -6.03
CA PHE A 265 0.84 -5.56 -6.59
C PHE A 265 1.37 -4.51 -5.62
N PHE A 266 1.80 -3.39 -6.17
CA PHE A 266 2.18 -2.19 -5.43
C PHE A 266 0.97 -1.25 -5.34
N GLN A 267 0.74 -0.68 -4.15
CA GLN A 267 -0.35 0.26 -3.94
C GLN A 267 0.13 1.51 -3.19
N SER A 268 -0.22 2.66 -3.73
CA SER A 268 -0.01 3.96 -3.09
C SER A 268 -1.10 4.92 -3.53
N SER A 269 -1.40 5.89 -2.67
CA SER A 269 -2.31 6.98 -2.98
C SER A 269 -1.50 8.28 -3.05
N TYR A 270 -1.73 9.05 -4.11
CA TYR A 270 -1.11 10.36 -4.32
C TYR A 270 -2.16 11.34 -4.78
N PRO A 271 -2.14 12.59 -4.27
CA PRO A 271 -2.93 13.64 -4.87
C PRO A 271 -2.35 14.00 -6.24
N PHE A 272 -3.22 14.16 -7.25
CA PHE A 272 -2.83 14.58 -8.58
C PHE A 272 -3.39 16.00 -8.85
N PRO A 273 -2.57 17.06 -8.74
CA PRO A 273 -2.98 18.44 -8.97
C PRO A 273 -3.09 18.81 -10.46
#